data_AF-A0A941DC12-F1
#
_entry.id   AF-A0A941DC12-F1
#
_cell.length_a   1.000
_cell.length_b   1.000
_cell.length_c   1.000
_cell.angle_alpha   90.00
_cell.angle_beta   90.00
_cell.angle_gamma   90.00
#
_symmetry.space_group_name_H-M   'P 1'
#
loop_
_entity.id
_entity.type
_entity.pdbx_description
1 polymer ?
#
loop_
_entity_poly.entity_id
_entity_poly.type
_entity_poly.pdbx_seq_one_letter_code
_entity_poly.pdbx_strand_id
1 'polypeptide(L)'
;MLKADKLLIAKLSSDCESQYEQAAHDLAALPRGHFEQHPLSRKYVVEHQNALINNFHQTRNQVVRDWIVQVLADVQARGNDFNQIVKQSLHPDCSFLTTLLYAMLNDPYAFRDCKETIKLLSTHANAEVRWRCASFLEKIPLDYDIDIDSLRRLMVDEDETVRLYAVLALKNLRRLEAADRAILNQVLQVPDSARAYAMEILASDWAK
;
A
#
# COMPACT_ATOMS: atom_id res chain seq x y z
N MET A 1 9.03 8.17 -19.71
CA MET A 1 10.28 7.38 -19.58
C MET A 1 11.31 7.80 -20.62
N LEU A 2 12.52 8.13 -20.15
CA LEU A 2 13.67 8.50 -20.98
C LEU A 2 14.37 7.26 -21.54
N LYS A 3 15.24 7.47 -22.55
CA LYS A 3 16.09 6.39 -23.10
C LYS A 3 17.07 5.85 -22.05
N ALA A 4 17.59 6.70 -21.17
CA ALA A 4 18.46 6.30 -20.07
C ALA A 4 17.74 5.37 -19.08
N ASP A 5 16.50 5.71 -18.69
CA ASP A 5 15.69 4.87 -17.80
C ASP A 5 15.47 3.46 -18.39
N LYS A 6 15.16 3.38 -19.69
CA LYS A 6 15.02 2.08 -20.38
C LYS A 6 16.28 1.23 -20.24
N LEU A 7 17.45 1.85 -20.43
CA LEU A 7 18.73 1.16 -20.29
C LEU A 7 18.96 0.68 -18.86
N LEU A 8 18.58 1.47 -17.85
CA LEU A 8 18.69 1.07 -16.44
C LEU A 8 17.78 -0.13 -16.13
N ILE A 9 16.52 -0.12 -16.59
CA ILE A 9 15.61 -1.26 -16.41
C ILE A 9 16.13 -2.52 -17.14
N ALA A 10 16.63 -2.37 -18.37
CA ALA A 10 17.23 -3.48 -19.10
C ALA A 10 18.43 -4.07 -18.36
N LYS A 11 19.32 -3.24 -17.82
CA LYS A 11 20.46 -3.68 -17.00
C LYS A 11 20.01 -4.30 -15.66
N LEU A 12 18.99 -3.76 -15.00
CA LEU A 12 18.43 -4.31 -13.76
C LEU A 12 17.84 -5.71 -13.98
N SER A 13 17.35 -5.98 -15.20
CA SER A 13 16.85 -7.29 -15.63
C SER A 13 17.92 -8.18 -16.30
N SER A 14 19.19 -7.78 -16.28
CA SER A 14 20.29 -8.56 -16.88
C SER A 14 20.53 -9.86 -16.12
N ASP A 15 21.10 -10.86 -16.80
CA ASP A 15 21.62 -12.09 -16.20
C ASP A 15 23.00 -11.91 -15.53
N CYS A 16 23.61 -10.73 -15.70
CA CYS A 16 24.91 -10.40 -15.12
C CYS A 16 24.75 -9.61 -13.81
N GLU A 17 25.21 -10.18 -12.69
CA GLU A 17 25.14 -9.57 -11.35
C GLU A 17 25.72 -8.16 -11.30
N SER A 18 26.95 -7.98 -11.77
CA SER A 18 27.58 -6.66 -11.82
C SER A 18 26.76 -5.61 -12.58
N GLN A 19 25.96 -6.02 -13.58
CA GLN A 19 25.13 -5.09 -14.35
C GLN A 19 23.88 -4.68 -13.59
N TYR A 20 23.16 -5.63 -12.97
CA TYR A 20 21.95 -5.28 -12.22
C TYR A 20 22.29 -4.55 -10.92
N GLU A 21 23.44 -4.83 -10.30
CA GLU A 21 23.92 -4.08 -9.13
C GLU A 21 24.26 -2.64 -9.49
N GLN A 22 25.02 -2.43 -10.57
CA GLN A 22 25.32 -1.08 -11.05
C GLN A 22 24.03 -0.34 -11.43
N ALA A 23 23.08 -1.01 -12.07
CA ALA A 23 21.80 -0.39 -12.42
C ALA A 23 21.01 0.06 -11.19
N ALA A 24 20.97 -0.75 -10.13
CA ALA A 24 20.31 -0.38 -8.88
C ALA A 24 21.00 0.81 -8.20
N HIS A 25 22.33 0.89 -8.23
CA HIS A 25 23.07 2.05 -7.75
C HIS A 25 22.79 3.31 -8.60
N ASP A 26 22.78 3.18 -9.92
CA ASP A 26 22.48 4.29 -10.85
C ASP A 26 21.05 4.80 -10.65
N LEU A 27 20.09 3.89 -10.41
CA LEU A 27 18.70 4.23 -10.07
C LEU A 27 18.63 4.95 -8.71
N ALA A 28 19.36 4.47 -7.70
CA ALA A 28 19.41 5.10 -6.37
C ALA A 28 19.99 6.53 -6.40
N ALA A 29 20.82 6.84 -7.40
CA ALA A 29 21.41 8.15 -7.59
C ALA A 29 20.49 9.15 -8.31
N LEU A 30 19.33 8.72 -8.81
CA LEU A 30 18.38 9.61 -9.49
C LEU A 30 17.79 10.64 -8.49
N PRO A 31 17.49 11.87 -8.95
CA PRO A 31 16.82 12.85 -8.12
C PRO A 31 15.46 12.35 -7.60
N ARG A 32 15.09 12.79 -6.40
CA ARG A 32 13.74 12.54 -5.86
C ARG A 32 12.68 13.07 -6.84
N GLY A 33 11.62 12.30 -7.06
CA GLY A 33 10.55 12.64 -7.99
C GLY A 33 10.91 12.42 -9.47
N HIS A 34 12.07 11.84 -9.82
CA HIS A 34 12.44 11.56 -11.22
C HIS A 34 11.35 10.81 -11.99
N PHE A 35 10.79 9.74 -11.41
CA PHE A 35 9.73 8.97 -12.07
C PHE A 35 8.34 9.62 -12.00
N GLU A 36 8.13 10.66 -11.19
CA GLU A 36 6.91 11.48 -11.25
C GLU A 36 6.94 12.35 -12.52
N GLN A 37 8.11 12.89 -12.85
CA GLN A 37 8.33 13.72 -14.04
C GLN A 37 8.53 12.88 -15.31
N HIS A 38 9.10 11.69 -15.14
CA HIS A 38 9.42 10.78 -16.23
C HIS A 38 8.86 9.37 -15.96
N PRO A 39 7.53 9.19 -15.96
CA PRO A 39 6.91 7.92 -15.60
C PRO A 39 7.45 6.73 -16.37
N LEU A 40 7.65 5.62 -15.64
CA LEU A 40 8.02 4.33 -16.21
C LEU A 40 6.98 3.86 -17.22
N SER A 41 7.41 3.25 -18.32
CA SER A 41 6.46 2.62 -19.25
C SER A 41 6.07 1.25 -18.71
N ARG A 42 4.80 1.10 -18.33
CA ARG A 42 4.26 -0.19 -17.90
C ARG A 42 4.52 -1.31 -18.90
N LYS A 43 4.25 -1.08 -20.19
CA LYS A 43 4.50 -2.06 -21.25
C LYS A 43 5.96 -2.54 -21.22
N TYR A 44 6.89 -1.59 -21.16
CA TYR A 44 8.32 -1.91 -21.16
C TYR A 44 8.75 -2.67 -19.90
N VAL A 45 8.37 -2.21 -18.71
CA VAL A 45 8.76 -2.89 -17.47
C VAL A 45 8.18 -4.31 -17.40
N VAL A 46 6.94 -4.51 -17.85
CA VAL A 46 6.31 -5.83 -17.87
C VAL A 46 7.02 -6.80 -18.82
N GLU A 47 7.60 -6.34 -19.93
CA GLU A 47 8.45 -7.16 -20.80
C GLU A 47 9.68 -7.74 -20.06
N HIS A 48 10.12 -7.08 -18.99
CA HIS A 48 11.24 -7.49 -18.15
C HIS A 48 10.84 -8.17 -16.82
N GLN A 49 9.53 -8.33 -16.55
CA GLN A 49 9.03 -8.74 -15.23
C GLN A 49 9.65 -10.06 -14.72
N ASN A 50 9.70 -11.09 -15.56
CA ASN A 50 10.21 -12.40 -15.13
C ASN A 50 11.69 -12.34 -14.74
N ALA A 51 12.49 -11.61 -15.51
CA ALA A 51 13.92 -11.45 -15.23
C ALA A 51 14.15 -10.62 -13.96
N LEU A 52 13.36 -9.56 -13.76
CA LEU A 52 13.40 -8.76 -12.52
C LEU A 52 13.06 -9.63 -11.29
N ILE A 53 12.00 -10.44 -11.34
CA ILE A 53 11.62 -11.34 -10.24
C ILE A 53 12.70 -12.38 -9.97
N ASN A 54 13.29 -12.98 -11.02
CA ASN A 54 14.43 -13.88 -10.84
C ASN A 54 15.60 -13.21 -10.12
N ASN A 55 15.96 -11.99 -10.54
CA ASN A 55 17.07 -11.24 -9.94
C ASN A 55 16.78 -10.91 -8.46
N PHE A 56 15.53 -10.61 -8.09
CA PHE A 56 15.13 -10.39 -6.70
C PHE A 56 15.40 -11.61 -5.81
N HIS A 57 15.16 -12.82 -6.33
CA HIS A 57 15.38 -14.06 -5.58
C HIS A 57 16.85 -14.48 -5.53
N GLN A 58 17.66 -14.10 -6.52
CA GLN A 58 19.07 -14.47 -6.60
C GLN A 58 19.98 -13.54 -5.80
N THR A 59 19.67 -12.25 -5.77
CA THR A 59 20.55 -11.26 -5.16
C THR A 59 20.41 -11.22 -3.63
N ARG A 60 21.53 -10.97 -2.95
CA ARG A 60 21.55 -10.62 -1.51
C ARG A 60 21.62 -9.10 -1.29
N ASN A 61 21.76 -8.32 -2.36
CA ASN A 61 21.90 -6.88 -2.29
C ASN A 61 20.52 -6.23 -2.09
N GLN A 62 20.31 -5.61 -0.93
CA GLN A 62 19.02 -5.02 -0.58
C GLN A 62 18.64 -3.86 -1.52
N VAL A 63 19.62 -3.07 -1.99
CA VAL A 63 19.36 -1.96 -2.92
C VAL A 63 18.80 -2.47 -4.25
N VAL A 64 19.30 -3.61 -4.73
CA VAL A 64 18.76 -4.26 -5.93
C VAL A 64 17.34 -4.76 -5.69
N ARG A 65 17.09 -5.42 -4.54
CA ARG A 65 15.75 -5.92 -4.19
C ARG A 65 14.73 -4.79 -4.10
N ASP A 66 15.09 -3.71 -3.43
CA ASP A 66 14.25 -2.53 -3.26
C ASP A 66 13.86 -1.92 -4.61
N TRP A 67 14.84 -1.70 -5.50
CA TRP A 67 14.58 -1.14 -6.82
C TRP A 67 13.76 -2.05 -7.72
N ILE A 68 13.98 -3.37 -7.68
CA ILE A 68 13.15 -4.32 -8.43
C ILE A 68 11.70 -4.20 -7.99
N VAL A 69 11.44 -4.23 -6.69
CA VAL A 69 10.09 -4.19 -6.15
C VAL A 69 9.44 -2.83 -6.45
N GLN A 70 10.16 -1.73 -6.26
CA GLN A 70 9.67 -0.39 -6.54
C GLN A 70 9.29 -0.23 -8.02
N VAL A 71 10.17 -0.63 -8.95
CA VAL A 71 9.90 -0.56 -10.40
C VAL A 71 8.66 -1.35 -10.79
N LEU A 72 8.51 -2.57 -10.25
CA LEU A 72 7.35 -3.42 -10.53
C LEU A 72 6.06 -2.86 -9.89
N ALA A 73 6.15 -2.30 -8.68
CA ALA A 73 5.02 -1.72 -7.98
C ALA A 73 4.53 -0.42 -8.64
N ASP A 74 5.44 0.45 -9.09
CA ASP A 74 5.13 1.71 -9.80
C ASP A 74 4.33 1.46 -11.09
N VAL A 75 4.65 0.37 -11.81
CA VAL A 75 3.91 0.00 -13.03
C VAL A 75 2.70 -0.88 -12.77
N GLN A 76 2.41 -1.19 -11.51
CA GLN A 76 1.34 -2.10 -11.09
C GLN A 76 1.43 -3.45 -11.81
N ALA A 77 2.61 -4.07 -11.73
CA ALA A 77 2.83 -5.43 -12.18
C ALA A 77 1.82 -6.38 -11.52
N ARG A 78 1.59 -7.54 -12.15
CA ARG A 78 0.59 -8.52 -11.69
C ARG A 78 1.17 -9.92 -11.73
N GLY A 79 0.60 -10.79 -10.91
CA GLY A 79 0.95 -12.21 -10.85
C GLY A 79 1.35 -12.63 -9.45
N ASN A 80 1.28 -13.94 -9.19
CA ASN A 80 1.53 -14.49 -7.86
C ASN A 80 2.96 -14.17 -7.38
N ASP A 81 3.97 -14.30 -8.24
CA ASP A 81 5.36 -14.06 -7.85
C ASP A 81 5.61 -12.58 -7.50
N PHE A 82 5.00 -11.65 -8.25
CA PHE A 82 5.01 -10.23 -7.90
C PHE A 82 4.36 -10.00 -6.53
N ASN A 83 3.21 -10.63 -6.27
CA ASN A 83 2.55 -10.51 -4.98
C ASN A 83 3.44 -11.04 -3.85
N GLN A 84 4.17 -12.15 -4.05
CA GLN A 84 5.09 -12.69 -3.05
C GLN A 84 6.23 -11.72 -2.72
N ILE A 85 6.86 -11.09 -3.72
CA ILE A 85 7.95 -10.15 -3.45
C ILE A 85 7.45 -8.86 -2.78
N VAL A 86 6.23 -8.40 -3.09
CA VAL A 86 5.59 -7.28 -2.38
C VAL A 86 5.37 -7.63 -0.91
N LYS A 87 4.84 -8.84 -0.62
CA LYS A 87 4.63 -9.33 0.75
C LYS A 87 5.94 -9.39 1.54
N GLN A 88 7.01 -9.88 0.92
CA GLN A 88 8.34 -9.98 1.54
C GLN A 88 8.97 -8.61 1.83
N SER A 89 8.55 -7.57 1.11
CA SER A 89 9.08 -6.20 1.24
C SER A 89 8.22 -5.30 2.12
N LEU A 90 7.10 -5.82 2.66
CA LEU A 90 6.15 -5.06 3.46
C LEU A 90 6.60 -4.98 4.92
N HIS A 91 7.37 -3.93 5.25
CA HIS A 91 7.82 -3.65 6.62
C HIS A 91 7.85 -2.14 6.91
N PRO A 92 7.84 -1.72 8.19
CA PRO A 92 7.78 -0.30 8.57
C PRO A 92 8.94 0.55 8.03
N ASP A 93 10.14 -0.02 7.93
CA ASP A 93 11.33 0.70 7.47
C ASP A 93 11.48 0.76 5.94
N CYS A 94 10.48 0.30 5.18
CA CYS A 94 10.52 0.28 3.72
C CYS A 94 10.41 1.72 3.18
N SER A 95 11.45 2.19 2.49
CA SER A 95 11.54 3.59 2.02
C SER A 95 10.51 3.94 0.93
N PHE A 96 9.94 2.93 0.26
CA PHE A 96 8.92 3.05 -0.78
C PHE A 96 7.60 2.39 -0.35
N LEU A 97 7.32 2.37 0.96
CA LEU A 97 6.14 1.73 1.53
C LEU A 97 4.82 2.25 0.94
N THR A 98 4.72 3.55 0.64
CA THR A 98 3.53 4.13 0.01
C THR A 98 3.27 3.54 -1.38
N THR A 99 4.32 3.30 -2.17
CA THR A 99 4.26 2.62 -3.47
C THR A 99 3.80 1.17 -3.31
N LEU A 100 4.33 0.44 -2.33
CA LEU A 100 3.88 -0.94 -2.05
C LEU A 100 2.39 -1.01 -1.71
N LEU A 101 1.96 -0.18 -0.77
CA LEU A 101 0.56 -0.11 -0.36
C LEU A 101 -0.33 0.29 -1.53
N TYR A 102 0.14 1.20 -2.40
CA TYR A 102 -0.59 1.55 -3.62
C TYR A 102 -0.75 0.36 -4.57
N ALA A 103 0.32 -0.41 -4.79
CA ALA A 103 0.26 -1.60 -5.62
C ALA A 103 -0.73 -2.63 -5.07
N MET A 104 -0.75 -2.82 -3.74
CA MET A 104 -1.68 -3.71 -3.05
C MET A 104 -3.15 -3.29 -3.24
N LEU A 105 -3.44 -1.99 -3.31
CA LEU A 105 -4.81 -1.49 -3.51
C LEU A 105 -5.39 -1.80 -4.91
N ASN A 106 -4.57 -2.22 -5.88
CA ASN A 106 -5.07 -2.66 -7.18
C ASN A 106 -5.68 -4.07 -7.15
N ASP A 107 -5.27 -4.90 -6.20
CA ASP A 107 -5.81 -6.25 -5.96
C ASP A 107 -5.77 -6.59 -4.46
N PRO A 108 -6.59 -5.92 -3.63
CA PRO A 108 -6.50 -6.03 -2.18
C PRO A 108 -6.76 -7.47 -1.69
N TYR A 109 -7.58 -8.24 -2.42
CA TYR A 109 -7.87 -9.63 -2.09
C TYR A 109 -6.65 -10.55 -2.21
N ALA A 110 -5.73 -10.28 -3.14
CA ALA A 110 -4.48 -11.04 -3.26
C ALA A 110 -3.52 -10.84 -2.06
N PHE A 111 -3.74 -9.79 -1.29
CA PHE A 111 -2.92 -9.40 -0.14
C PHE A 111 -3.67 -9.48 1.20
N ARG A 112 -4.87 -10.06 1.24
CA ARG A 112 -5.69 -10.13 2.46
C ARG A 112 -5.02 -10.84 3.64
N ASP A 113 -4.07 -11.72 3.36
CA ASP A 113 -3.22 -12.41 4.33
C ASP A 113 -2.19 -11.47 4.99
N CYS A 114 -1.96 -10.27 4.45
CA CYS A 114 -1.15 -9.22 5.06
C CYS A 114 -1.91 -8.36 6.07
N LYS A 115 -3.19 -8.69 6.38
CA LYS A 115 -4.06 -7.86 7.23
C LYS A 115 -3.39 -7.44 8.55
N GLU A 116 -2.73 -8.36 9.25
CA GLU A 116 -2.07 -8.03 10.52
C GLU A 116 -0.88 -7.08 10.33
N THR A 117 -0.07 -7.27 9.28
CA THR A 117 0.99 -6.32 8.92
C THR A 117 0.41 -4.94 8.58
N ILE A 118 -0.71 -4.89 7.84
CA ILE A 118 -1.39 -3.62 7.53
C ILE A 118 -1.93 -2.94 8.79
N LYS A 119 -2.48 -3.68 9.74
CA LYS A 119 -2.93 -3.15 11.04
C LYS A 119 -1.75 -2.54 11.81
N LEU A 120 -0.59 -3.20 11.83
CA LEU A 120 0.62 -2.65 12.43
C LEU A 120 1.10 -1.37 11.72
N LEU A 121 1.13 -1.36 10.38
CA LEU A 121 1.54 -0.19 9.60
C LEU A 121 0.57 0.99 9.71
N SER A 122 -0.67 0.75 10.12
CA SER A 122 -1.66 1.82 10.29
C SER A 122 -1.39 2.74 11.49
N THR A 123 -0.35 2.50 12.30
CA THR A 123 0.17 3.44 13.32
C THR A 123 1.37 4.25 12.83
N HIS A 124 1.73 4.16 11.55
CA HIS A 124 2.92 4.81 11.00
C HIS A 124 2.86 6.34 11.08
N ALA A 125 4.01 7.00 11.29
CA ALA A 125 4.07 8.46 11.46
C ALA A 125 3.62 9.24 10.21
N ASN A 126 3.87 8.70 9.01
CA ASN A 126 3.40 9.27 7.76
C ASN A 126 1.89 8.99 7.56
N ALA A 127 1.09 10.06 7.48
CA ALA A 127 -0.35 10.00 7.20
C ALA A 127 -0.69 9.28 5.88
N GLU A 128 0.18 9.37 4.87
CA GLU A 128 -0.03 8.68 3.60
C GLU A 128 -0.04 7.16 3.76
N VAL A 129 0.87 6.64 4.58
CA VAL A 129 0.91 5.22 4.92
C VAL A 129 -0.38 4.83 5.66
N ARG A 130 -0.78 5.63 6.66
CA ARG A 130 -1.98 5.35 7.47
C ARG A 130 -3.25 5.30 6.62
N TRP A 131 -3.47 6.26 5.72
CA TRP A 131 -4.72 6.28 4.95
C TRP A 131 -4.75 5.17 3.90
N ARG A 132 -3.60 4.80 3.33
CA ARG A 132 -3.51 3.63 2.43
C ARG A 132 -3.79 2.33 3.17
N CYS A 133 -3.33 2.18 4.41
CA CYS A 133 -3.70 1.05 5.27
C CYS A 133 -5.21 1.03 5.56
N ALA A 134 -5.81 2.17 5.93
CA ALA A 134 -7.25 2.26 6.17
C ALA A 134 -8.05 1.92 4.90
N SER A 135 -7.64 2.43 3.74
CA SER A 135 -8.25 2.12 2.44
C SER A 135 -8.11 0.64 2.07
N PHE A 136 -6.99 0.00 2.45
CA PHE A 136 -6.81 -1.43 2.23
C PHE A 136 -7.77 -2.25 3.11
N LEU A 137 -7.88 -1.90 4.40
CA LEU A 137 -8.80 -2.57 5.35
C LEU A 137 -10.27 -2.43 4.92
N GLU A 138 -10.65 -1.29 4.33
CA GLU A 138 -11.99 -1.08 3.75
C GLU A 138 -12.34 -2.08 2.64
N LYS A 139 -11.33 -2.59 1.90
CA LYS A 139 -11.52 -3.41 0.69
C LYS A 139 -11.41 -4.91 0.92
N ILE A 140 -11.06 -5.35 2.12
CA ILE A 140 -10.92 -6.77 2.44
C ILE A 140 -11.95 -7.22 3.47
N PRO A 141 -12.23 -8.53 3.58
CA PRO A 141 -13.04 -9.05 4.67
C PRO A 141 -12.37 -8.79 6.02
N LEU A 142 -13.12 -8.18 6.93
CA LEU A 142 -12.72 -7.94 8.31
C LEU A 142 -13.59 -8.78 9.25
N ASP A 143 -12.99 -9.19 10.36
CA ASP A 143 -13.69 -9.83 11.47
C ASP A 143 -13.88 -8.78 12.56
N TYR A 144 -15.13 -8.53 12.94
CA TYR A 144 -15.44 -7.50 13.93
C TYR A 144 -14.70 -7.75 15.25
N ASP A 145 -14.70 -8.98 15.77
CA ASP A 145 -14.17 -9.27 17.10
C ASP A 145 -12.63 -9.23 17.12
N ILE A 146 -11.97 -9.27 15.96
CA ILE A 146 -10.50 -9.26 15.82
C ILE A 146 -9.96 -7.91 15.35
N ASP A 147 -10.69 -7.20 14.49
CA ASP A 147 -10.15 -6.05 13.74
C ASP A 147 -10.67 -4.69 14.24
N ILE A 148 -11.76 -4.67 15.02
CA ILE A 148 -12.45 -3.43 15.37
C ILE A 148 -11.58 -2.42 16.09
N ASP A 149 -10.67 -2.84 16.99
CA ASP A 149 -9.84 -1.90 17.74
C ASP A 149 -8.87 -1.12 16.86
N SER A 150 -8.39 -1.73 15.77
CA SER A 150 -7.58 -1.02 14.77
C SER A 150 -8.43 0.02 14.04
N LEU A 151 -9.67 -0.30 13.68
CA LEU A 151 -10.58 0.66 13.05
C LEU A 151 -10.96 1.79 13.99
N ARG A 152 -11.25 1.49 15.28
CA ARG A 152 -11.57 2.48 16.31
C ARG A 152 -10.50 3.56 16.43
N ARG A 153 -9.24 3.14 16.46
CA ARG A 153 -8.11 4.08 16.46
C ARG A 153 -8.04 4.92 15.19
N LEU A 154 -8.24 4.32 14.01
CA LEU A 154 -8.18 5.04 12.73
C LEU A 154 -9.36 6.00 12.53
N MET A 155 -10.54 5.70 13.07
CA MET A 155 -11.71 6.59 13.00
C MET A 155 -11.51 7.92 13.73
N VAL A 156 -10.56 7.99 14.67
CA VAL A 156 -10.19 9.20 15.41
C VAL A 156 -8.80 9.71 15.05
N ASP A 157 -8.24 9.28 13.91
CA ASP A 157 -6.96 9.78 13.40
C ASP A 157 -7.04 11.30 13.13
N GLU A 158 -5.90 11.98 13.15
CA GLU A 158 -5.80 13.41 12.85
C GLU A 158 -6.05 13.71 11.35
N ASP A 159 -5.74 12.75 10.48
CA ASP A 159 -5.91 12.88 9.04
C ASP A 159 -7.34 12.53 8.58
N GLU A 160 -7.97 13.43 7.82
CA GLU A 160 -9.33 13.24 7.30
C GLU A 160 -9.47 11.98 6.44
N THR A 161 -8.48 11.70 5.59
CA THR A 161 -8.53 10.57 4.65
C THR A 161 -8.46 9.25 5.41
N VAL A 162 -7.66 9.19 6.48
CA VAL A 162 -7.62 8.04 7.40
C VAL A 162 -8.99 7.81 8.03
N ARG A 163 -9.59 8.85 8.62
CA ARG A 163 -10.92 8.75 9.26
C ARG A 163 -11.98 8.29 8.27
N LEU A 164 -11.99 8.86 7.06
CA LEU A 164 -12.94 8.51 6.00
C LEU A 164 -12.92 7.01 5.70
N TYR A 165 -11.74 6.44 5.38
CA TYR A 165 -11.64 5.03 5.05
C TYR A 165 -11.92 4.11 6.24
N ALA A 166 -11.56 4.53 7.46
CA ALA A 166 -11.86 3.76 8.67
C ALA A 166 -13.38 3.67 8.93
N VAL A 167 -14.12 4.77 8.75
CA VAL A 167 -15.58 4.78 8.88
C VAL A 167 -16.24 3.93 7.78
N LEU A 168 -15.73 3.98 6.55
CA LEU A 168 -16.19 3.10 5.46
C LEU A 168 -15.92 1.62 5.76
N ALA A 169 -14.76 1.28 6.33
CA ALA A 169 -14.47 -0.09 6.76
C ALA A 169 -15.44 -0.57 7.85
N LEU A 170 -15.77 0.27 8.84
CA LEU A 170 -16.78 -0.04 9.85
C LEU A 170 -18.17 -0.26 9.20
N LYS A 171 -18.55 0.57 8.23
CA LYS A 171 -19.80 0.41 7.48
C LYS A 171 -19.89 -0.97 6.82
N ASN A 172 -18.78 -1.50 6.31
CA ASN A 172 -18.71 -2.80 5.65
C ASN A 172 -18.85 -3.97 6.64
N LEU A 173 -18.49 -3.80 7.92
CA LEU A 173 -18.69 -4.81 8.97
C LEU A 173 -20.17 -5.05 9.30
N ARG A 174 -21.05 -4.06 9.07
CA ARG A 174 -22.50 -4.13 9.36
C ARG A 174 -22.83 -4.58 10.80
N ARG A 175 -21.94 -4.26 11.74
CA ARG A 175 -22.09 -4.47 13.19
C ARG A 175 -21.63 -3.20 13.90
N LEU A 176 -22.39 -2.79 14.91
CA LEU A 176 -22.11 -1.57 15.68
C LEU A 176 -22.38 -1.83 17.16
N GLU A 177 -21.38 -1.63 18.01
CA GLU A 177 -21.52 -1.70 19.46
C GLU A 177 -21.51 -0.30 20.09
N ALA A 178 -21.80 -0.23 21.39
CA ALA A 178 -21.85 1.02 22.14
C ALA A 178 -20.55 1.84 22.04
N ALA A 179 -19.40 1.17 22.06
CA ALA A 179 -18.09 1.81 21.90
C ALA A 179 -17.92 2.46 20.51
N ASP A 180 -18.37 1.77 19.45
CA ASP A 180 -18.29 2.30 18.09
C ASP A 180 -19.22 3.49 17.90
N ARG A 181 -20.44 3.42 18.46
CA ARG A 181 -21.40 4.53 18.46
C ARG A 181 -20.82 5.75 19.17
N ALA A 182 -20.13 5.56 20.28
CA ALA A 182 -19.45 6.66 20.98
C ALA A 182 -18.37 7.31 20.10
N ILE A 183 -17.58 6.50 19.38
CA ILE A 183 -16.56 7.01 18.44
C ILE A 183 -17.20 7.73 17.25
N LEU A 184 -18.25 7.17 16.66
CA LEU A 184 -18.97 7.84 15.57
C LEU A 184 -19.53 9.20 16.00
N ASN A 185 -20.03 9.32 17.23
CA ASN A 185 -20.45 10.62 17.76
C ASN A 185 -19.29 11.63 17.89
N GLN A 186 -18.07 11.17 18.14
CA GLN A 186 -16.87 12.01 18.10
C GLN A 186 -16.55 12.43 16.65
N VAL A 187 -16.62 11.49 15.70
CA VAL A 187 -16.44 11.78 14.25
C VAL A 187 -17.42 12.85 13.79
N LEU A 188 -18.68 12.85 14.28
CA LEU A 188 -19.66 13.88 13.94
C LEU A 188 -19.25 15.31 14.35
N GLN A 189 -18.35 15.46 15.33
CA GLN A 189 -17.88 16.77 15.79
C GLN A 189 -16.85 17.38 14.83
N VAL A 190 -16.26 16.59 13.93
CA VAL A 190 -15.29 17.04 12.95
C VAL A 190 -16.01 17.29 11.62
N PRO A 191 -15.95 18.51 11.03
CA PRO A 191 -16.67 18.84 9.81
C PRO A 191 -15.89 18.37 8.57
N ASP A 192 -15.84 17.06 8.35
CA ASP A 192 -15.09 16.43 7.25
C ASP A 192 -15.92 15.41 6.45
N SER A 193 -15.27 14.74 5.49
CA SER A 193 -15.92 13.72 4.66
C SER A 193 -16.38 12.48 5.46
N ALA A 194 -15.71 12.12 6.56
CA ALA A 194 -16.06 10.97 7.38
C ALA A 194 -17.40 11.17 8.11
N ARG A 195 -17.73 12.43 8.46
CA ARG A 195 -19.00 12.81 9.10
C ARG A 195 -20.23 12.34 8.33
N ALA A 196 -20.25 12.46 7.01
CA ALA A 196 -21.40 12.06 6.19
C ALA A 196 -21.69 10.55 6.35
N TYR A 197 -20.65 9.72 6.33
CA TYR A 197 -20.78 8.28 6.50
C TYR A 197 -21.09 7.87 7.94
N ALA A 198 -20.57 8.60 8.93
CA ALA A 198 -20.94 8.38 10.32
C ALA A 198 -22.44 8.61 10.57
N MET A 199 -23.01 9.67 9.98
CA MET A 199 -24.47 9.92 10.03
C MET A 199 -25.26 8.78 9.38
N GLU A 200 -24.82 8.30 8.22
CA GLU A 200 -25.46 7.20 7.51
C GLU A 200 -25.46 5.90 8.33
N ILE A 201 -24.32 5.55 8.95
CA ILE A 201 -24.21 4.38 9.83
C ILE A 201 -25.18 4.51 11.01
N LEU A 202 -25.18 5.65 11.70
CA LEU A 202 -26.03 5.86 12.88
C LEU A 202 -27.52 5.87 12.58
N ALA A 203 -27.90 6.21 11.34
CA ALA A 203 -29.29 6.18 10.86
C ALA A 203 -29.71 4.80 10.30
N SER A 204 -28.77 3.88 10.09
CA SER A 204 -29.04 2.60 9.46
C SER A 204 -29.85 1.64 10.34
N ASP A 205 -30.69 0.81 9.74
CA ASP A 205 -31.52 -0.16 10.47
C ASP A 205 -30.71 -1.25 11.19
N TRP A 206 -29.55 -1.64 10.63
CA TRP A 206 -28.64 -2.62 11.26
C TRP A 206 -27.85 -2.03 12.44
N ALA A 207 -27.97 -0.73 12.70
CA ALA A 207 -27.29 -0.01 13.78
C ALA A 207 -28.24 0.37 14.94
N LYS A 208 -29.50 -0.10 14.90
CA LYS A 208 -30.51 0.03 15.95
C LYS A 208 -30.48 -1.18 16.88
#